data_AF-A0A952R830-F1
#
_entry.id   AF-A0A952R830-F1
#
_cell.length_a   1.000
_cell.length_b   1.000
_cell.length_c   1.000
_cell.angle_alpha   90.00
_cell.angle_beta   90.00
_cell.angle_gamma   90.00
#
_symmetry.space_group_name_H-M   'P 1'
#
loop_
_entity.id
_entity.type
_entity.pdbx_description
1 polymer ?
#
loop_
_entity_poly.entity_id
_entity_poly.type
_entity_poly.pdbx_seq_one_letter_code
_entity_poly.pdbx_strand_id
1 'polypeptide(L)' 'MVARTIRFPTALRERLTLDAERCGRSFEGQVLALLRRHYGEDVDIAPSPDQILGLAQASLADVPDLDARRLTEKLKEG' A
#
# COMPACT_ATOMS: atom_id res chain seq x y z
N MET A 1 -12.24 7.19 7.10
CA MET A 1 -11.39 6.06 6.69
C MET A 1 -12.26 4.80 6.71
N VAL A 2 -12.50 4.16 5.56
CA VAL A 2 -13.32 2.93 5.51
C VAL A 2 -12.39 1.74 5.62
N ALA A 3 -12.45 1.02 6.74
CA ALA A 3 -11.69 -0.21 6.91
C ALA A 3 -12.14 -1.24 5.85
N ARG A 4 -11.27 -1.56 4.89
CA ARG A 4 -11.54 -2.63 3.92
C ARG A 4 -11.25 -3.96 4.58
N THR A 5 -12.29 -4.77 4.79
CA THR A 5 -12.13 -6.13 5.32
C THR A 5 -11.46 -7.02 4.28
N ILE A 6 -10.22 -7.44 4.55
CA ILE A 6 -9.53 -8.43 3.74
C ILE A 6 -10.10 -9.82 4.05
N ARG A 7 -10.55 -10.55 3.03
CA ARG A 7 -11.01 -11.94 3.16
C ARG A 7 -9.87 -12.88 2.80
N PHE A 8 -9.53 -13.77 3.74
CA PHE A 8 -8.52 -14.81 3.52
C PHE A 8 -9.19 -16.15 3.18
N PRO A 9 -8.68 -16.89 2.18
CA PRO A 9 -9.06 -18.29 1.97
C PRO A 9 -8.82 -19.12 3.24
N THR A 10 -9.69 -20.10 3.51
CA THR A 10 -9.69 -20.88 4.77
C THR A 10 -8.32 -21.49 5.10
N ALA A 11 -7.71 -22.18 4.13
CA ALA A 11 -6.40 -22.81 4.33
C ALA A 11 -5.29 -21.79 4.64
N LEU A 12 -5.36 -20.58 4.06
CA LEU A 12 -4.41 -19.51 4.36
C LEU A 12 -4.66 -18.97 5.77
N ARG A 13 -5.92 -18.79 6.15
CA ARG A 13 -6.30 -18.32 7.49
C ARG A 13 -5.81 -19.28 8.58
N GLU A 14 -6.01 -20.58 8.42
CA GLU A 14 -5.56 -21.60 9.37
C GLU A 14 -4.04 -21.59 9.56
N ARG A 15 -3.29 -21.51 8.46
CA ARG A 15 -1.83 -21.39 8.51
C ARG A 15 -1.37 -20.14 9.26
N LEU A 16 -1.98 -18.99 8.96
CA LEU A 16 -1.67 -17.73 9.62
C LEU A 16 -2.00 -17.76 11.12
N THR A 17 -3.09 -18.43 11.52
CA THR A 17 -3.44 -18.64 12.93
C THR A 17 -2.39 -19.47 13.65
N LEU A 18 -1.97 -20.60 13.08
CA LEU A 18 -0.93 -21.45 13.67
C LEU A 18 0.41 -20.71 13.82
N ASP A 19 0.78 -19.93 12.82
CA ASP A 19 2.01 -19.12 12.88
C ASP A 19 1.87 -18.00 13.93
N ALA A 20 0.70 -17.39 14.06
CA ALA A 20 0.44 -16.38 15.10
C ALA A 20 0.60 -16.98 16.51
N GLU A 21 0.03 -18.16 16.75
CA GLU A 21 0.17 -18.88 18.02
C GLU A 21 1.63 -19.22 18.33
N ARG A 22 2.39 -19.72 17.34
CA ARG A 22 3.83 -20.02 17.48
C ARG A 22 4.65 -18.78 17.82
N CYS A 23 4.28 -17.63 17.29
CA CYS A 23 4.95 -16.35 17.55
C CYS A 23 4.43 -15.63 18.80
N GLY A 24 3.42 -16.16 19.50
CA GLY A 24 2.79 -15.49 20.64
C GLY A 24 2.08 -14.17 20.26
N ARG A 25 1.55 -14.09 19.04
CA ARG A 25 0.89 -12.88 18.48
C ARG A 25 -0.59 -13.12 18.25
N SER A 26 -1.36 -12.03 18.18
CA SER A 26 -2.71 -12.09 17.60
C SER A 26 -2.63 -12.37 16.09
N PHE A 27 -3.71 -12.90 15.52
CA PHE A 27 -3.82 -13.11 14.07
C PHE A 27 -3.54 -11.81 13.28
N GLU A 28 -4.14 -10.70 13.70
CA GLU A 28 -3.94 -9.38 13.07
C GLU A 28 -2.49 -8.91 13.19
N GLY A 29 -1.87 -9.09 14.36
CA GLY A 29 -0.46 -8.76 14.57
C GLY A 29 0.48 -9.60 13.71
N GLN A 30 0.13 -10.87 13.47
CA GLN A 30 0.90 -11.75 12.58
C GLN A 30 0.73 -11.35 11.11
N VAL A 31 -0.47 -11.00 10.67
CA VAL A 31 -0.72 -10.46 9.33
C VAL A 31 0.08 -9.18 9.10
N LEU A 32 0.04 -8.25 10.06
CA LEU A 32 0.77 -6.99 9.97
C LEU A 32 2.29 -7.21 9.93
N ALA A 33 2.82 -8.10 10.78
CA ALA A 33 4.24 -8.45 10.77
C ALA A 33 4.69 -9.07 9.43
N LEU A 34 3.86 -9.92 8.83
CA LEU A 34 4.13 -10.51 7.51
C LEU A 34 4.14 -9.46 6.40
N LEU A 35 3.15 -8.57 6.41
CA LEU A 35 3.09 -7.48 5.45
C LEU A 35 4.32 -6.57 5.61
N ARG A 36 4.67 -6.17 6.84
CA ARG A 36 5.83 -5.30 7.10
C ARG A 36 7.15 -5.92 6.68
N ARG A 37 7.30 -7.23 6.89
CA ARG A 37 8.48 -7.97 6.42
C ARG A 37 8.62 -7.91 4.89
N HIS A 38 7.52 -7.91 4.15
CA HIS A 38 7.56 -7.99 2.69
C HIS A 38 7.55 -6.62 2.01
N TYR A 39 6.86 -5.64 2.59
CA TYR A 39 6.62 -4.32 2.00
C TYR A 39 7.26 -3.16 2.79
N GLY A 40 7.93 -3.44 3.92
CA GLY A 40 8.54 -2.43 4.80
C GLY A 40 7.61 -2.00 5.95
N GLU A 41 8.14 -1.25 6.92
CA GLU A 41 7.37 -0.80 8.10
C GLU A 41 6.19 0.13 7.74
N ASP A 42 6.22 0.75 6.55
CA ASP A 42 5.21 1.69 6.04
C ASP A 42 3.90 1.04 5.56
N VAL A 43 3.71 -0.25 5.80
CA VAL A 43 2.49 -1.02 5.45
C VAL A 43 1.20 -0.42 6.02
N ASP A 44 1.29 0.36 7.10
CA ASP A 44 0.16 1.06 7.72
C ASP A 44 -0.17 2.42 7.07
N ILE A 45 0.67 2.91 6.15
CA ILE A 45 0.50 4.23 5.55
C ILE A 45 0.12 4.03 4.09
N ALA A 46 -1.15 3.71 3.84
CA ALA A 46 -1.71 4.19 2.58
C ALA A 46 -1.66 5.73 2.67
N PRO A 47 -0.84 6.42 1.85
CA PRO A 47 -0.79 7.88 1.90
C PRO A 47 -2.21 8.41 1.73
N SER A 48 -2.57 9.42 2.52
CA SER A 48 -3.86 10.08 2.33
C SER A 48 -3.96 10.57 0.88
N PRO A 49 -5.17 10.71 0.30
CA PRO A 49 -5.32 11.28 -1.03
C PRO A 49 -4.53 12.58 -1.21
N ASP A 50 -4.51 13.43 -0.19
CA ASP A 50 -3.75 14.69 -0.20
C ASP A 50 -2.23 14.47 -0.23
N GLN A 51 -1.72 13.46 0.49
CA GLN A 51 -0.31 13.08 0.43
C GLN A 51 0.08 12.49 -0.93
N ILE A 52 -0.80 11.69 -1.55
CA ILE A 52 -0.60 11.18 -2.91
C ILE A 52 -0.53 12.34 -3.90
N LEU A 53 -1.48 13.28 -3.82
CA LEU A 53 -1.53 14.45 -4.68
C LEU A 53 -0.32 15.37 -4.46
N GLY A 54 0.11 15.55 -3.21
CA GLY A 54 1.31 16.31 -2.87
C GLY A 54 2.59 15.69 -3.44
N LEU A 55 2.75 14.37 -3.34
CA LEU A 55 3.87 13.64 -3.94
C LEU A 55 3.86 13.73 -5.48
N ALA A 56 2.69 13.63 -6.10
CA ALA A 56 2.53 13.77 -7.54
C ALA A 56 2.89 15.19 -8.01
N GLN A 57 2.44 16.23 -7.29
CA GLN A 57 2.80 17.61 -7.58
C GLN A 57 4.31 17.85 -7.43
N ALA A 58 4.91 17.37 -6.34
CA ALA A 58 6.35 17.50 -6.09
C ALA A 58 7.19 16.81 -7.19
N SER A 59 6.74 15.64 -7.66
CA SER A 59 7.41 14.89 -8.73
C SER A 59 7.36 15.61 -10.09
N LEU A 60 6.46 16.58 -10.26
CA LEU A 60 6.28 17.38 -11.47
C LEU A 60 6.82 18.82 -11.35
N ALA A 61 7.34 19.22 -10.18
CA ALA A 61 7.72 20.60 -9.89
C ALA A 61 8.83 21.14 -10.82
N ASP A 62 9.75 20.28 -11.25
CA ASP A 62 10.86 20.64 -12.13
C ASP A 62 10.60 20.30 -13.61
N VAL A 63 9.39 19.87 -13.96
CA VAL A 63 9.03 19.52 -15.34
C VAL A 63 8.61 20.78 -16.09
N PRO A 64 9.29 21.16 -17.19
CA PRO A 64 8.88 22.29 -18.02
C PRO A 64 7.47 22.09 -18.62
N ASP A 65 6.69 23.15 -18.75
CA ASP A 65 5.29 23.11 -19.23
C ASP A 65 5.09 22.35 -20.56
N LEU A 66 6.08 22.43 -21.45
CA LEU A 66 6.05 21.75 -22.76
C LEU A 66 6.13 20.22 -22.61
N ASP A 67 6.89 19.76 -21.61
CA ASP A 67 7.07 18.34 -21.30
C ASP A 67 5.92 17.82 -20.45
N ALA A 68 5.36 18.63 -19.54
CA ALA A 68 4.18 18.27 -18.76
C ALA A 68 2.95 17.96 -19.65
N ARG A 69 2.75 18.77 -20.71
CA ARG A 69 1.69 18.52 -21.72
C ARG A 69 1.92 17.20 -22.46
N ARG A 70 3.15 16.92 -22.91
CA ARG A 70 3.48 15.65 -23.58
C ARG A 70 3.32 14.46 -22.64
N LEU A 71 3.68 14.59 -21.37
CA LEU A 71 3.49 13.55 -20.36
C LEU A 71 2.00 13.25 -20.15
N THR A 72 1.18 14.30 -20.07
CA THR A 72 -0.27 14.19 -19.87
C THR A 72 -0.95 13.46 -21.02
N GLU A 73 -0.58 13.77 -22.27
CA GLU A 73 -1.16 13.11 -23.44
C GLU A 73 -0.75 11.62 -23.49
N LYS A 74 0.52 11.30 -23.21
CA LYS A 74 0.97 9.89 -23.13
C LYS A 74 0.25 9.07 -22.06
N LEU A 75 -0.06 9.67 -20.91
CA LEU A 75 -0.75 8.99 -19.81
C LEU A 75 -2.24 8.72 -20.11
N LYS A 76 -2.88 9.52 -20.98
CA LYS A 76 -4.27 9.31 -21.41
C LYS A 76 -4.42 8.24 -22.50
N GLU A 77 -3.36 7.98 -23.24
CA GLU A 77 -3.33 6.98 -24.32
C GLU A 77 -3.11 5.54 -23.80
N GLY A 78 -2.80 5.37 -22.51
CA GLY A 78 -2.52 4.07 -21.86
C GLY A 78 -3.72 3.37 -21.23
#